data_AF-A0A1W9RJY2-F1
#
_entry.id   AF-A0A1W9RJY2-F1
#
_cell.length_a   1.000
_cell.length_b   1.000
_cell.length_c   1.000
_cell.angle_alpha   90.00
_cell.angle_beta   90.00
_cell.angle_gamma   90.00
#
_symmetry.space_group_name_H-M   'P 1'
#
loop_
_entity.id
_entity.type
_entity.pdbx_description
1 polymer ?
#
loop_
_entity_poly.entity_id
_entity_poly.type
_entity_poly.pdbx_seq_one_letter_code
_entity_poly.pdbx_strand_id
1 'polypeptide(L)'
;MTKFHPKINFTLFFLLLISLWLASCQKKEPAFFTHPEYQLIKEFDHRKIVMLADFKHGQPLSFRSLIFLLDQWIEMLAADKSDQRNLTLVLEWDDEIIAKINGYLETGNLDDLVEYWLPYRSLEMLEFLSDLRQFHLKINLMNNELSESAKIHFEIIGGEVSNLFNDVRLLKQSKYEGVKYFVHDRDSLAANKIIQYLNAHPSQKALVFYGSPHLIKNFVLKNNMNTLEDKDSYGYYLAYYLKQKFEDDSVLAVNQVVLPPQNLLSSPFAEVKDKNIFVRSQYIPWKNLKPENYDAFIIRHEVFIPRHPLYLIFSRRVVESCLKKMKFLEPYLPGYQAKQYYDIALNALKFMTGKNFKTIKDWENWYKKNGFDGLARLDAEDFAEFVFTDYYENYKNPSTRRRLVMFGFGPGMMAVNNIPEKRYWKEVLWPQVLPRIKLLNSIGINWIGYAYEKEKAKKLIESITKKRFSREDEYLKFWRKYFCQASY
;
A
#
# COMPACT_ATOMS: atom_id res chain seq x y z
N MET A 1 17.81 75.07 -31.79
CA MET A 1 17.01 74.34 -30.78
C MET A 1 16.03 73.41 -31.51
N THR A 2 16.43 72.16 -31.73
CA THR A 2 15.59 71.12 -32.34
C THR A 2 14.74 70.47 -31.24
N LYS A 3 13.43 70.73 -31.25
CA LYS A 3 12.46 70.07 -30.36
C LYS A 3 12.30 68.61 -30.81
N PHE A 4 12.95 67.69 -30.12
CA PHE A 4 12.63 66.26 -30.21
C PHE A 4 11.28 66.02 -29.54
N HIS A 5 10.23 65.80 -30.33
CA HIS A 5 8.99 65.21 -29.85
C HIS A 5 9.12 63.69 -29.95
N PRO A 6 9.15 62.95 -28.83
CA PRO A 6 9.09 61.51 -28.90
C PRO A 6 7.66 61.14 -29.31
N LYS A 7 7.49 60.68 -30.56
CA LYS A 7 6.32 59.89 -30.92
C LYS A 7 6.43 58.57 -30.16
N ILE A 8 6.03 58.57 -28.90
CA ILE A 8 5.77 57.33 -28.16
C ILE A 8 4.74 56.59 -29.00
N ASN A 9 5.15 55.46 -29.55
CA ASN A 9 4.35 54.65 -30.43
C ASN A 9 3.17 54.12 -29.59
N PHE A 10 2.02 54.80 -29.68
CA PHE A 10 0.84 54.54 -28.85
C PHE A 10 0.41 53.07 -28.91
N THR A 11 0.61 52.44 -30.07
CA THR A 11 0.42 51.00 -30.30
C THR A 11 1.32 50.13 -29.41
N LEU A 12 2.59 50.49 -29.23
CA LEU A 12 3.53 49.73 -28.41
C LEU A 12 3.16 49.83 -26.91
N PHE A 13 2.74 51.02 -26.47
CA PHE A 13 2.25 51.24 -25.11
C PHE A 13 0.96 50.46 -24.84
N PHE A 14 0.03 50.45 -25.81
CA PHE A 14 -1.23 49.71 -25.68
C PHE A 14 -1.02 48.18 -25.69
N LEU A 15 -0.11 47.68 -26.54
CA LEU A 15 0.29 46.26 -26.52
C LEU A 15 0.97 45.87 -25.20
N LEU A 16 1.80 46.75 -24.63
CA LEU A 16 2.42 46.53 -23.32
C LEU A 16 1.36 46.46 -22.21
N LEU A 17 0.38 47.37 -22.21
CA LEU A 17 -0.72 47.36 -21.24
C LEU A 17 -1.60 46.11 -21.38
N ILE A 18 -1.90 45.67 -22.60
CA ILE A 18 -2.62 44.41 -22.84
C ILE A 18 -1.80 43.23 -22.34
N SER A 19 -0.49 43.18 -22.60
CA SER A 19 0.38 42.10 -22.13
C SER A 19 0.47 42.05 -20.60
N LEU A 20 0.55 43.20 -19.93
CA LEU A 20 0.56 43.32 -18.47
C LEU A 20 -0.80 42.98 -17.87
N TRP A 21 -1.90 43.39 -18.52
CA TRP A 21 -3.26 43.05 -18.11
C TRP A 21 -3.51 41.55 -18.26
N LEU A 22 -3.15 40.95 -19.39
CA LEU A 22 -3.22 39.49 -19.60
C LEU A 22 -2.34 38.73 -18.60
N ALA A 23 -1.13 39.22 -18.30
CA ALA A 23 -0.27 38.65 -17.27
C ALA A 23 -0.86 38.80 -15.85
N SER A 24 -1.59 39.88 -15.57
CA SER A 24 -2.30 40.09 -14.29
C SER A 24 -3.60 39.29 -14.18
N CYS A 25 -4.24 38.97 -15.31
CA CYS A 25 -5.44 38.16 -15.41
C CYS A 25 -5.16 36.65 -15.46
N GLN A 26 -3.90 36.23 -15.66
CA GLN A 26 -3.50 34.87 -15.35
C GLN A 26 -3.65 34.66 -13.85
N LYS A 27 -4.79 34.10 -13.43
CA LYS A 27 -4.99 33.59 -12.08
C LYS A 27 -3.79 32.70 -11.78
N LYS A 28 -2.91 33.16 -10.88
CA LYS A 28 -1.85 32.30 -10.35
C LYS A 28 -2.54 31.08 -9.78
N GLU A 29 -2.22 29.91 -10.32
CA GLU A 29 -2.70 28.67 -9.73
C GLU A 29 -2.36 28.66 -8.24
N PRO A 30 -3.29 28.23 -7.37
CA PRO A 30 -3.00 28.16 -5.95
C PRO A 30 -1.81 27.22 -5.73
N ALA A 31 -0.93 27.59 -4.79
CA ALA A 31 0.27 26.80 -4.50
C ALA A 31 -0.08 25.39 -3.96
N PHE A 32 -1.27 25.23 -3.37
CA PHE A 32 -1.75 23.97 -2.81
C PHE A 32 -3.29 23.89 -2.77
N PHE A 33 -3.81 22.69 -2.51
CA PHE A 33 -5.25 22.42 -2.29
C PHE A 33 -5.44 21.57 -1.03
N THR A 34 -6.38 21.93 -0.15
CA THR A 34 -6.63 21.22 1.13
C THR A 34 -7.56 20.00 1.03
N HIS A 35 -8.00 19.66 -0.17
CA HIS A 35 -8.82 18.48 -0.47
C HIS A 35 -8.11 17.68 -1.57
N PRO A 36 -7.04 16.95 -1.23
CA PRO A 36 -6.15 16.36 -2.23
C PRO A 36 -6.84 15.37 -3.16
N GLU A 37 -7.76 14.55 -2.63
CA GLU A 37 -8.49 13.56 -3.42
C GLU A 37 -9.44 14.21 -4.41
N TYR A 38 -10.18 15.22 -3.97
CA TYR A 38 -11.05 16.00 -4.86
C TYR A 38 -10.25 16.66 -6.00
N GLN A 39 -9.06 17.22 -5.67
CA GLN A 39 -8.19 17.79 -6.69
C GLN A 39 -7.69 16.72 -7.67
N LEU A 40 -7.32 15.53 -7.20
CA LEU A 40 -6.90 14.43 -8.06
C LEU A 40 -8.00 13.98 -9.03
N ILE A 41 -9.26 13.90 -8.58
CA ILE A 41 -10.37 13.54 -9.47
C ILE A 41 -10.55 14.57 -10.58
N LYS A 42 -10.43 15.86 -10.28
CA LYS A 42 -10.46 16.92 -11.29
C LYS A 42 -9.37 16.81 -12.34
N GLU A 43 -8.22 16.20 -12.02
CA GLU A 43 -7.16 16.01 -13.02
C GLU A 43 -7.60 15.07 -14.15
N PHE A 44 -8.61 14.20 -13.95
CA PHE A 44 -9.15 13.37 -15.03
C PHE A 44 -9.83 14.16 -16.15
N ASP A 45 -10.26 15.40 -15.88
CA ASP A 45 -10.84 16.29 -16.90
C ASP A 45 -9.81 16.64 -17.98
N HIS A 46 -8.52 16.67 -17.61
CA HIS A 46 -7.43 17.09 -18.49
C HIS A 46 -6.48 15.97 -18.85
N ARG A 47 -6.51 14.84 -18.12
CA ARG A 47 -5.50 13.80 -18.21
C ARG A 47 -6.12 12.46 -18.52
N LYS A 48 -5.40 11.63 -19.27
CA LYS A 48 -5.78 10.24 -19.56
C LYS A 48 -5.44 9.32 -18.40
N ILE A 49 -4.33 9.61 -17.71
CA ILE A 49 -3.77 8.78 -16.64
C ILE A 49 -3.46 9.65 -15.42
N VAL A 50 -3.97 9.25 -14.27
CA VAL A 50 -3.55 9.77 -12.95
C VAL A 50 -2.93 8.63 -12.18
N MET A 51 -1.68 8.79 -11.76
CA MET A 51 -0.95 7.80 -10.98
C MET A 51 -0.85 8.28 -9.53
N LEU A 52 -1.26 7.43 -8.59
CA LEU A 52 -1.21 7.68 -7.15
C LEU A 52 -0.27 6.69 -6.47
N ALA A 53 0.73 7.19 -5.75
CA ALA A 53 1.70 6.33 -5.09
C ALA A 53 1.12 5.59 -3.87
N ASP A 54 1.33 4.27 -3.79
CA ASP A 54 1.39 3.53 -2.54
C ASP A 54 2.71 3.87 -1.83
N PHE A 55 2.67 4.89 -1.00
CA PHE A 55 3.84 5.40 -0.29
C PHE A 55 4.32 4.49 0.85
N LYS A 56 3.57 3.43 1.20
CA LYS A 56 4.09 2.38 2.07
C LYS A 56 3.34 1.06 1.88
N HIS A 57 3.96 0.13 1.16
CA HIS A 57 3.37 -1.17 0.86
C HIS A 57 2.72 -1.92 2.02
N GLY A 58 1.44 -2.25 1.81
CA GLY A 58 0.62 -3.07 2.71
C GLY A 58 0.13 -2.32 3.94
N GLN A 59 0.06 -0.99 3.88
CA GLN A 59 -0.36 -0.14 4.99
C GLN A 59 -1.75 0.42 4.86
N PRO A 60 -2.42 0.70 5.99
CA PRO A 60 -3.81 1.11 5.95
C PRO A 60 -3.97 2.49 5.33
N LEU A 61 -3.03 3.41 5.57
CA LEU A 61 -3.18 4.80 5.10
C LEU A 61 -3.10 4.92 3.57
N SER A 62 -2.23 4.15 2.92
CA SER A 62 -2.10 4.15 1.45
C SER A 62 -3.35 3.58 0.78
N PHE A 63 -3.89 2.48 1.30
CA PHE A 63 -5.16 1.91 0.83
C PHE A 63 -6.36 2.81 1.10
N ARG A 64 -6.43 3.41 2.30
CA ARG A 64 -7.47 4.40 2.65
C ARG A 64 -7.46 5.58 1.69
N SER A 65 -6.28 6.08 1.33
CA SER A 65 -6.14 7.20 0.39
C SER A 65 -6.77 6.86 -0.96
N LEU A 66 -6.57 5.63 -1.46
CA LEU A 66 -7.20 5.16 -2.69
C LEU A 66 -8.72 5.01 -2.55
N ILE A 67 -9.19 4.36 -1.48
CA ILE A 67 -10.64 4.20 -1.25
C ILE A 67 -11.33 5.55 -1.14
N PHE A 68 -10.76 6.50 -0.39
CA PHE A 68 -11.32 7.84 -0.25
C PHE A 68 -11.34 8.59 -1.60
N LEU A 69 -10.31 8.43 -2.44
CA LEU A 69 -10.31 8.97 -3.80
C LEU A 69 -11.45 8.40 -4.65
N LEU A 70 -11.65 7.08 -4.61
CA LEU A 70 -12.72 6.39 -5.34
C LEU A 70 -14.11 6.83 -4.85
N ASP A 71 -14.31 6.96 -3.53
CA ASP A 71 -15.56 7.44 -2.96
C ASP A 71 -15.86 8.88 -3.38
N GLN A 72 -14.85 9.77 -3.37
CA GLN A 72 -15.00 11.15 -3.84
C GLN A 72 -15.36 11.21 -5.34
N TRP A 73 -14.81 10.32 -6.17
CA TRP A 73 -15.20 10.22 -7.58
C TRP A 73 -16.69 9.90 -7.73
N ILE A 74 -17.19 8.89 -7.02
CA ILE A 74 -18.61 8.52 -7.06
C ILE A 74 -19.50 9.64 -6.50
N GLU A 75 -19.08 10.32 -5.43
CA GLU A 75 -19.81 11.47 -4.90
C GLU A 75 -19.88 12.64 -5.90
N MET A 76 -18.82 12.87 -6.67
CA MET A 76 -18.84 13.87 -7.74
C MET A 76 -19.78 13.48 -8.88
N LEU A 77 -19.85 12.20 -9.26
CA LEU A 77 -20.80 11.71 -10.25
C LEU A 77 -22.25 11.85 -9.75
N ALA A 78 -22.52 11.51 -8.49
CA ALA A 78 -23.85 11.62 -7.90
C ALA A 78 -24.34 13.07 -7.74
N ALA A 79 -23.40 14.02 -7.69
CA ALA A 79 -23.70 15.45 -7.60
C ALA A 79 -23.68 16.17 -8.97
N ASP A 80 -23.58 15.43 -10.09
CA ASP A 80 -23.44 15.96 -11.45
C ASP A 80 -22.28 16.97 -11.59
N LYS A 81 -21.18 16.72 -10.87
CA LYS A 81 -19.95 17.53 -10.89
C LYS A 81 -18.83 16.93 -11.74
N SER A 82 -19.06 15.77 -12.35
CA SER A 82 -18.15 15.13 -13.30
C SER A 82 -18.95 14.29 -14.28
N ASP A 83 -18.51 14.27 -15.54
CA ASP A 83 -19.05 13.40 -16.58
C ASP A 83 -18.19 12.14 -16.78
N GLN A 84 -17.12 11.98 -16.01
CA GLN A 84 -16.19 10.86 -16.16
C GLN A 84 -16.75 9.57 -15.56
N ARG A 85 -17.60 8.87 -16.32
CA ARG A 85 -18.25 7.62 -15.88
C ARG A 85 -17.42 6.35 -16.12
N ASN A 86 -16.30 6.45 -16.83
CA ASN A 86 -15.45 5.32 -17.23
C ASN A 86 -14.08 5.37 -16.53
N LEU A 87 -13.87 4.58 -15.49
CA LEU A 87 -12.61 4.57 -14.75
C LEU A 87 -12.05 3.15 -14.63
N THR A 88 -10.80 2.98 -15.05
CA THR A 88 -10.02 1.77 -14.83
C THR A 88 -9.04 2.00 -13.69
N LEU A 89 -9.14 1.19 -12.63
CA LEU A 89 -8.13 1.10 -11.58
C LEU A 89 -7.06 0.07 -11.99
N VAL A 90 -5.83 0.54 -12.17
CA VAL A 90 -4.67 -0.31 -12.47
C VAL A 90 -3.89 -0.57 -11.20
N LEU A 91 -3.76 -1.84 -10.81
CA LEU A 91 -3.06 -2.24 -9.59
C LEU A 91 -1.71 -2.90 -9.90
N GLU A 92 -0.77 -2.80 -8.96
CA GLU A 92 0.56 -3.46 -9.00
C GLU A 92 0.44 -4.98 -8.77
N TRP A 93 -0.46 -5.63 -9.50
CA TRP A 93 -0.77 -7.06 -9.49
C TRP A 93 -0.94 -7.58 -10.91
N ASP A 94 -0.92 -8.90 -11.08
CA ASP A 94 -1.16 -9.54 -12.37
C ASP A 94 -2.63 -9.93 -12.55
N ASP A 95 -2.96 -10.41 -13.75
CA ASP A 95 -4.35 -10.69 -14.12
C ASP A 95 -4.95 -11.85 -13.34
N GLU A 96 -4.14 -12.82 -12.90
CA GLU A 96 -4.64 -13.91 -12.07
C GLU A 96 -5.10 -13.39 -10.71
N ILE A 97 -4.30 -12.55 -10.06
CA ILE A 97 -4.69 -11.93 -8.78
C ILE A 97 -5.95 -11.08 -8.99
N ILE A 98 -6.03 -10.30 -10.07
CA ILE A 98 -7.21 -9.49 -10.36
C ILE A 98 -8.45 -10.35 -10.60
N ALA A 99 -8.34 -11.47 -11.29
CA ALA A 99 -9.46 -12.40 -11.48
C ALA A 99 -10.01 -12.90 -10.13
N LYS A 100 -9.11 -13.23 -9.18
CA LYS A 100 -9.51 -13.61 -7.81
C LYS A 100 -10.13 -12.46 -7.02
N ILE A 101 -9.62 -11.23 -7.20
CA ILE A 101 -10.21 -10.03 -6.60
C ILE A 101 -11.62 -9.81 -7.13
N ASN A 102 -11.81 -9.81 -8.45
CA ASN A 102 -13.13 -9.63 -9.06
C ASN A 102 -14.10 -10.72 -8.57
N GLY A 103 -13.67 -11.98 -8.50
CA GLY A 103 -14.47 -13.05 -7.91
C GLY A 103 -14.91 -12.77 -6.46
N TYR A 104 -14.03 -12.19 -5.64
CA TYR A 104 -14.38 -11.76 -4.28
C TYR A 104 -15.32 -10.54 -4.25
N LEU A 105 -15.11 -9.54 -5.11
CA LEU A 105 -15.98 -8.35 -5.15
C LEU A 105 -17.43 -8.76 -5.43
N GLU A 106 -17.62 -9.69 -6.37
CA GLU A 106 -18.93 -10.24 -6.74
C GLU A 106 -19.52 -11.14 -5.64
N THR A 107 -18.78 -12.14 -5.18
CA THR A 107 -19.34 -13.21 -4.32
C THR A 107 -19.23 -12.94 -2.83
N GLY A 108 -18.30 -12.07 -2.41
CA GLY A 108 -17.89 -11.92 -1.01
C GLY A 108 -17.06 -13.09 -0.47
N ASN A 109 -16.71 -14.09 -1.28
CA ASN A 109 -15.90 -15.22 -0.83
C ASN A 109 -14.39 -14.92 -0.94
N LEU A 110 -13.68 -14.97 0.20
CA LEU A 110 -12.25 -14.68 0.31
C LEU A 110 -11.35 -15.90 0.18
N ASP A 111 -11.88 -17.13 0.17
CA ASP A 111 -11.05 -18.32 0.38
C ASP A 111 -9.96 -18.50 -0.67
N ASP A 112 -10.25 -18.23 -1.95
CA ASP A 112 -9.28 -18.32 -3.03
C ASP A 112 -8.14 -17.29 -2.89
N LEU A 113 -8.48 -16.07 -2.47
CA LEU A 113 -7.50 -15.01 -2.20
C LEU A 113 -6.66 -15.33 -0.99
N VAL A 114 -7.28 -15.81 0.10
CA VAL A 114 -6.59 -16.20 1.33
C VAL A 114 -5.60 -17.33 1.04
N GLU A 115 -6.00 -18.37 0.31
CA GLU A 115 -5.12 -19.48 -0.05
C GLU A 115 -3.94 -19.03 -0.91
N TYR A 116 -4.19 -18.13 -1.85
CA TYR A 116 -3.14 -17.58 -2.70
C TYR A 116 -2.15 -16.71 -1.91
N TRP A 117 -2.65 -15.81 -1.07
CA TRP A 117 -1.87 -14.79 -0.35
C TRP A 117 -1.18 -15.26 0.92
N LEU A 118 -1.66 -16.31 1.57
CA LEU A 118 -1.02 -16.80 2.77
C LEU A 118 0.40 -17.33 2.46
N PRO A 119 1.38 -17.08 3.36
CA PRO A 119 1.33 -16.22 4.54
C PRO A 119 1.85 -14.77 4.27
N TYR A 120 1.98 -14.38 3.00
CA TYR A 120 2.82 -13.26 2.53
C TYR A 120 2.16 -11.87 2.47
N ARG A 121 0.85 -11.76 2.72
CA ARG A 121 0.14 -10.46 2.77
C ARG A 121 -0.13 -10.00 4.20
N SER A 122 -0.96 -8.97 4.38
CA SER A 122 -1.30 -8.39 5.68
C SER A 122 -2.81 -8.33 5.89
N LEU A 123 -3.23 -8.16 7.14
CA LEU A 123 -4.64 -7.89 7.47
C LEU A 123 -5.15 -6.61 6.80
N GLU A 124 -4.29 -5.59 6.65
CA GLU A 124 -4.65 -4.35 5.96
C GLU A 124 -5.00 -4.56 4.49
N MET A 125 -4.42 -5.57 3.84
CA MET A 125 -4.81 -5.94 2.47
C MET A 125 -6.22 -6.52 2.42
N LEU A 126 -6.60 -7.34 3.41
CA LEU A 126 -7.94 -7.91 3.51
C LEU A 126 -8.98 -6.82 3.81
N GLU A 127 -8.63 -5.87 4.68
CA GLU A 127 -9.45 -4.68 4.91
C GLU A 127 -9.63 -3.86 3.62
N PHE A 128 -8.54 -3.58 2.90
CA PHE A 128 -8.62 -2.86 1.63
C PHE A 128 -9.58 -3.52 0.65
N LEU A 129 -9.53 -4.86 0.53
CA LEU A 129 -10.47 -5.58 -0.30
C LEU A 129 -11.91 -5.44 0.18
N SER A 130 -12.17 -5.52 1.49
CA SER A 130 -13.52 -5.31 2.03
C SER A 130 -14.07 -3.94 1.67
N ASP A 131 -13.26 -2.90 1.82
CA ASP A 131 -13.63 -1.53 1.46
C ASP A 131 -13.84 -1.40 -0.06
N LEU A 132 -12.98 -2.01 -0.87
CA LEU A 132 -13.15 -2.07 -2.33
C LEU A 132 -14.42 -2.81 -2.75
N ARG A 133 -14.83 -3.84 -2.00
CA ARG A 133 -16.10 -4.53 -2.20
C ARG A 133 -17.29 -3.64 -1.86
N GLN A 134 -17.23 -2.89 -0.76
CA GLN A 134 -18.29 -1.93 -0.46
C GLN A 134 -18.42 -0.88 -1.57
N PHE A 135 -17.29 -0.40 -2.07
CA PHE A 135 -17.25 0.52 -3.21
C PHE A 135 -17.88 -0.10 -4.48
N HIS A 136 -17.52 -1.33 -4.82
CA HIS A 136 -18.11 -2.05 -5.95
C HIS A 136 -19.64 -2.23 -5.80
N LEU A 137 -20.11 -2.63 -4.61
CA LEU A 137 -21.55 -2.75 -4.33
C LEU A 137 -22.27 -1.40 -4.43
N LYS A 138 -21.64 -0.30 -4.00
CA LYS A 138 -22.19 1.06 -4.13
C LYS A 138 -22.39 1.43 -5.60
N ILE A 139 -21.44 1.11 -6.47
CA ILE A 139 -21.59 1.30 -7.93
C ILE A 139 -22.76 0.47 -8.48
N ASN A 140 -22.86 -0.80 -8.10
CA ASN A 140 -23.94 -1.67 -8.58
C ASN A 140 -25.32 -1.15 -8.16
N LEU A 141 -25.45 -0.66 -6.92
CA LEU A 141 -26.68 -0.04 -6.44
C LEU A 141 -27.05 1.20 -7.26
N MET A 142 -26.09 2.10 -7.52
CA MET A 142 -26.33 3.28 -8.36
C MET A 142 -26.70 2.90 -9.79
N ASN A 143 -26.02 1.93 -10.39
CA ASN A 143 -26.28 1.48 -11.76
C ASN A 143 -27.66 0.84 -11.95
N ASN A 144 -28.30 0.35 -10.89
CA ASN A 144 -29.69 -0.14 -10.96
C ASN A 144 -30.71 0.99 -11.11
N GLU A 145 -30.35 2.22 -10.74
CA GLU A 145 -31.20 3.41 -10.82
C GLU A 145 -30.92 4.26 -12.07
N LEU A 146 -29.78 4.01 -12.74
CA LEU A 146 -29.32 4.76 -13.91
C LEU A 146 -29.78 4.11 -15.21
N SER A 147 -30.02 4.93 -16.24
CA SER A 147 -30.21 4.43 -17.60
C SER A 147 -28.91 3.82 -18.15
N GLU A 148 -29.01 2.94 -19.15
CA GLU A 148 -27.85 2.27 -19.74
C GLU A 148 -26.75 3.25 -20.19
N SER A 149 -27.13 4.37 -20.79
CA SER A 149 -26.19 5.41 -21.25
C SER A 149 -25.54 6.21 -20.12
N ALA A 150 -26.09 6.15 -18.91
CA ALA A 150 -25.60 6.85 -17.73
C ALA A 150 -24.89 5.92 -16.75
N LYS A 151 -24.76 4.62 -17.05
CA LYS A 151 -24.09 3.67 -16.16
C LYS A 151 -22.65 4.06 -15.91
N ILE A 152 -22.22 3.78 -14.69
CA ILE A 152 -20.85 3.94 -14.22
C ILE A 152 -20.10 2.65 -14.55
N HIS A 153 -19.05 2.77 -15.34
CA HIS A 153 -18.18 1.67 -15.72
C HIS A 153 -16.89 1.78 -14.92
N PHE A 154 -16.74 0.91 -13.93
CA PHE A 154 -15.53 0.78 -13.14
C PHE A 154 -14.92 -0.60 -13.36
N GLU A 155 -13.66 -0.63 -13.78
CA GLU A 155 -12.92 -1.87 -14.00
C GLU A 155 -11.63 -1.87 -13.19
N ILE A 156 -11.19 -3.05 -12.75
CA ILE A 156 -9.89 -3.25 -12.13
C ILE A 156 -9.07 -4.15 -13.05
N ILE A 157 -7.85 -3.71 -13.39
CA ILE A 157 -6.91 -4.50 -14.17
C ILE A 157 -5.57 -4.65 -13.46
N GLY A 158 -4.85 -5.71 -13.80
CA GLY A 158 -3.50 -5.96 -13.29
C GLY A 158 -2.51 -5.29 -14.22
N GLY A 159 -1.60 -4.46 -13.69
CA GLY A 159 -0.55 -3.89 -14.53
C GLY A 159 0.73 -4.74 -14.57
N GLU A 160 0.92 -5.71 -13.66
CA GLU A 160 2.07 -6.62 -13.73
C GLU A 160 1.83 -7.70 -14.80
N VAL A 161 2.90 -8.11 -15.49
CA VAL A 161 2.84 -9.15 -16.53
C VAL A 161 2.89 -10.57 -15.98
N SER A 162 3.39 -10.75 -14.77
CA SER A 162 3.52 -12.06 -14.13
C SER A 162 3.66 -11.92 -12.62
N ASN A 163 3.01 -12.80 -11.86
CA ASN A 163 3.35 -13.00 -10.46
C ASN A 163 4.43 -14.07 -10.26
N LEU A 164 5.07 -13.99 -9.10
CA LEU A 164 6.16 -14.88 -8.70
C LEU A 164 5.76 -16.37 -8.62
N PHE A 165 4.54 -16.68 -8.16
CA PHE A 165 4.13 -18.07 -7.92
C PHE A 165 3.76 -18.80 -9.22
N ASN A 166 3.55 -18.08 -10.30
CA ASN A 166 3.20 -18.62 -11.60
C ASN A 166 4.35 -18.57 -12.61
N ASP A 167 5.31 -17.66 -12.42
CA ASP A 167 6.50 -17.62 -13.25
C ASP A 167 7.70 -18.29 -12.57
N VAL A 168 7.83 -19.59 -12.85
CA VAL A 168 8.95 -20.42 -12.37
C VAL A 168 10.31 -19.85 -12.80
N ARG A 169 10.39 -19.06 -13.88
CA ARG A 169 11.65 -18.42 -14.29
C ARG A 169 12.09 -17.41 -13.24
N LEU A 170 11.18 -16.59 -12.71
CA LEU A 170 11.48 -15.62 -11.65
C LEU A 170 11.94 -16.30 -10.36
N LEU A 171 11.40 -17.48 -10.05
CA LEU A 171 11.81 -18.27 -8.87
C LEU A 171 13.25 -18.78 -8.98
N LYS A 172 13.71 -19.10 -10.19
CA LYS A 172 15.05 -19.67 -10.46
C LYS A 172 16.14 -18.62 -10.64
N GLN A 173 15.78 -17.36 -10.87
CA GLN A 173 16.75 -16.28 -11.11
C GLN A 173 17.74 -16.15 -9.95
N SER A 174 19.01 -15.94 -10.32
CA SER A 174 20.03 -15.46 -9.40
C SER A 174 19.69 -14.05 -8.87
N LYS A 175 20.36 -13.61 -7.81
CA LYS A 175 20.19 -12.25 -7.29
C LYS A 175 20.50 -11.19 -8.36
N TYR A 176 21.55 -11.41 -9.15
CA TYR A 176 21.94 -10.51 -10.23
C TYR A 176 20.85 -10.40 -11.30
N GLU A 177 20.33 -11.52 -11.81
CA GLU A 177 19.27 -11.53 -12.82
C GLU A 177 17.97 -10.90 -12.32
N GLY A 178 17.57 -11.22 -11.08
CA GLY A 178 16.37 -10.64 -10.49
C GLY A 178 16.47 -9.12 -10.29
N VAL A 179 17.64 -8.61 -9.90
CA VAL A 179 17.88 -7.16 -9.81
C VAL A 179 17.89 -6.53 -11.20
N LYS A 180 18.57 -7.13 -12.17
CA LYS A 180 18.63 -6.64 -13.55
C LYS A 180 17.23 -6.54 -14.17
N TYR A 181 16.40 -7.57 -13.99
CA TYR A 181 14.99 -7.57 -14.42
C TYR A 181 14.20 -6.41 -13.79
N PHE A 182 14.36 -6.18 -12.49
CA PHE A 182 13.70 -5.06 -11.80
C PHE A 182 14.16 -3.69 -12.30
N VAL A 183 15.46 -3.55 -12.60
CA VAL A 183 16.01 -2.26 -13.04
C VAL A 183 15.55 -1.91 -14.46
N HIS A 184 15.61 -2.86 -15.39
CA HIS A 184 15.44 -2.57 -16.82
C HIS A 184 14.10 -3.02 -17.42
N ASP A 185 13.53 -4.15 -16.96
CA ASP A 185 12.47 -4.82 -17.72
C ASP A 185 11.09 -4.60 -17.11
N ARG A 186 10.93 -4.84 -15.81
CA ARG A 186 9.63 -4.91 -15.12
C ARG A 186 8.71 -3.73 -15.43
N ASP A 187 9.20 -2.51 -15.23
CA ASP A 187 8.43 -1.28 -15.43
C ASP A 187 8.03 -1.05 -16.89
N SER A 188 8.88 -1.43 -17.84
CA SER A 188 8.59 -1.32 -19.28
C SER A 188 7.51 -2.32 -19.72
N LEU A 189 7.55 -3.54 -19.18
CA LEU A 189 6.57 -4.59 -19.44
C LEU A 189 5.20 -4.21 -18.87
N ALA A 190 5.17 -3.67 -17.65
CA ALA A 190 3.95 -3.16 -17.02
C ALA A 190 3.36 -1.98 -17.82
N ALA A 191 4.21 -1.03 -18.25
CA ALA A 191 3.79 0.09 -19.07
C ALA A 191 3.16 -0.36 -20.39
N ASN A 192 3.80 -1.28 -21.11
CA ASN A 192 3.32 -1.81 -22.37
C ASN A 192 1.93 -2.46 -22.23
N LYS A 193 1.71 -3.22 -21.15
CA LYS A 193 0.40 -3.81 -20.86
C LYS A 193 -0.69 -2.75 -20.65
N ILE A 194 -0.40 -1.72 -19.85
CA ILE A 194 -1.33 -0.61 -19.59
C ILE A 194 -1.62 0.17 -20.88
N ILE A 195 -0.59 0.44 -21.69
CA ILE A 195 -0.70 1.12 -22.98
C ILE A 195 -1.61 0.33 -23.94
N GLN A 196 -1.41 -0.99 -24.05
CA GLN A 196 -2.23 -1.84 -24.90
C GLN A 196 -3.70 -1.79 -24.49
N TYR A 197 -3.99 -1.93 -23.19
CA TYR A 197 -5.35 -1.84 -22.68
C TYR A 197 -6.00 -0.48 -22.98
N LEU A 198 -5.30 0.64 -22.73
CA LEU A 198 -5.86 1.98 -22.93
C LEU A 198 -6.03 2.37 -24.40
N ASN A 199 -5.24 1.80 -25.30
CA ASN A 199 -5.46 1.94 -26.74
C ASN A 199 -6.69 1.16 -27.21
N ALA A 200 -6.94 -0.02 -26.63
CA ALA A 200 -8.14 -0.80 -26.91
C ALA A 200 -9.41 -0.19 -26.29
N HIS A 201 -9.27 0.60 -25.22
CA HIS A 201 -10.36 1.24 -24.51
C HIS A 201 -10.17 2.78 -24.45
N PRO A 202 -10.32 3.49 -25.58
CA PRO A 202 -10.00 4.92 -25.68
C PRO A 202 -10.87 5.82 -24.79
N SER A 203 -12.07 5.39 -24.40
CA SER A 203 -12.96 6.12 -23.48
C SER A 203 -12.57 6.00 -22.00
N GLN A 204 -11.77 5.00 -21.62
CA GLN A 204 -11.39 4.75 -20.22
C GLN A 204 -10.35 5.75 -19.73
N LYS A 205 -10.48 6.25 -18.51
CA LYS A 205 -9.39 6.92 -17.80
C LYS A 205 -8.71 5.93 -16.87
N ALA A 206 -7.41 6.07 -16.65
CA ALA A 206 -6.68 5.16 -15.76
C ALA A 206 -6.28 5.84 -14.45
N LEU A 207 -6.70 5.25 -13.33
CA LEU A 207 -6.12 5.48 -12.02
C LEU A 207 -5.07 4.40 -11.75
N VAL A 208 -3.79 4.74 -11.79
CA VAL A 208 -2.69 3.78 -11.55
C VAL A 208 -2.24 3.86 -10.10
N PHE A 209 -2.36 2.76 -9.35
CA PHE A 209 -1.97 2.69 -7.93
C PHE A 209 -0.80 1.72 -7.72
N TYR A 210 0.40 2.27 -7.61
CA TYR A 210 1.69 1.54 -7.58
C TYR A 210 2.60 2.12 -6.50
N GLY A 211 3.60 1.35 -6.04
CA GLY A 211 4.62 1.85 -5.13
C GLY A 211 5.30 3.13 -5.61
N SER A 212 5.60 4.08 -4.69
CA SER A 212 6.20 5.39 -5.02
C SER A 212 7.37 5.37 -6.02
N PRO A 213 8.31 4.40 -6.01
CA PRO A 213 9.39 4.37 -7.00
C PRO A 213 8.89 4.24 -8.44
N HIS A 214 7.83 3.47 -8.69
CA HIS A 214 7.25 3.25 -10.03
C HIS A 214 6.71 4.53 -10.67
N LEU A 215 6.43 5.56 -9.87
CA LEU A 215 5.91 6.83 -10.32
C LEU A 215 7.02 7.86 -10.65
N ILE A 216 8.29 7.50 -10.50
CA ILE A 216 9.40 8.39 -10.84
C ILE A 216 9.45 8.60 -12.37
N LYS A 217 9.38 9.86 -12.81
CA LYS A 217 9.36 10.20 -14.25
C LYS A 217 10.72 10.38 -14.91
N ASN A 218 11.80 10.49 -14.12
CA ASN A 218 13.15 10.72 -14.63
C ASN A 218 14.00 9.45 -14.67
N PHE A 219 15.11 9.51 -15.40
CA PHE A 219 16.16 8.50 -15.34
C PHE A 219 16.89 8.59 -14.00
N VAL A 220 16.84 7.54 -13.19
CA VAL A 220 17.37 7.56 -11.83
C VAL A 220 18.12 6.29 -11.48
N LEU A 221 18.98 6.40 -10.47
CA LEU A 221 19.64 5.26 -9.86
C LEU A 221 18.61 4.41 -9.10
N LYS A 222 18.42 3.16 -9.51
CA LYS A 222 17.59 2.13 -8.87
C LYS A 222 18.43 1.21 -7.95
N ASN A 223 19.56 1.70 -7.42
CA ASN A 223 20.51 0.91 -6.62
C ASN A 223 20.00 0.68 -5.19
N ASN A 224 19.13 -0.32 -5.04
CA ASN A 224 18.61 -0.67 -3.72
C ASN A 224 19.43 -1.76 -3.03
N MET A 225 20.39 -2.42 -3.72
CA MET A 225 20.99 -3.68 -3.25
C MET A 225 22.48 -3.89 -3.53
N ASN A 226 23.21 -2.88 -4.03
CA ASN A 226 24.66 -2.95 -4.33
C ASN A 226 25.07 -4.22 -5.10
N THR A 227 24.20 -4.67 -6.01
CA THR A 227 24.36 -5.94 -6.73
C THR A 227 24.78 -5.73 -8.18
N LEU A 228 24.39 -4.60 -8.77
CA LEU A 228 24.80 -4.17 -10.09
C LEU A 228 25.87 -3.08 -9.94
N GLU A 229 26.70 -2.92 -10.97
CA GLU A 229 27.56 -1.75 -11.08
C GLU A 229 26.70 -0.48 -11.19
N ASP A 230 27.24 0.68 -10.82
CA ASP A 230 26.48 1.93 -10.82
C ASP A 230 25.87 2.21 -12.19
N LYS A 231 26.62 2.00 -13.28
CA LYS A 231 26.13 2.20 -14.66
C LYS A 231 24.91 1.34 -15.02
N ASP A 232 24.85 0.11 -14.50
CA ASP A 232 23.78 -0.86 -14.76
C ASP A 232 22.63 -0.70 -13.76
N SER A 233 22.79 0.18 -12.77
CA SER A 233 21.77 0.44 -11.76
C SER A 233 20.83 1.59 -12.12
N TYR A 234 21.12 2.37 -13.17
CA TYR A 234 20.22 3.41 -13.64
C TYR A 234 19.14 2.86 -14.57
N GLY A 235 17.92 3.37 -14.44
CA GLY A 235 16.81 2.95 -15.26
C GLY A 235 15.63 3.90 -15.17
N TYR A 236 14.64 3.64 -16.00
CA TYR A 236 13.33 4.29 -15.96
C TYR A 236 12.34 3.45 -15.15
N TYR A 237 11.33 4.14 -14.62
CA TYR A 237 10.18 3.54 -13.96
C TYR A 237 8.91 3.71 -14.82
N LEU A 238 7.82 3.06 -14.41
CA LEU A 238 6.54 3.02 -15.11
C LEU A 238 6.07 4.39 -15.64
N ALA A 239 6.12 5.44 -14.80
CA ALA A 239 5.64 6.77 -15.20
C ALA A 239 6.33 7.34 -16.44
N TYR A 240 7.63 7.11 -16.60
CA TYR A 240 8.38 7.57 -17.76
C TYR A 240 7.82 6.97 -19.06
N TYR A 241 7.64 5.65 -19.10
CA TYR A 241 7.15 4.95 -20.29
C TYR A 241 5.71 5.37 -20.66
N LEU A 242 4.85 5.58 -19.66
CA LEU A 242 3.50 6.07 -19.89
C LEU A 242 3.50 7.51 -20.44
N LYS A 243 4.33 8.40 -19.88
CA LYS A 243 4.50 9.78 -20.38
C LYS A 243 5.08 9.82 -21.79
N GLN A 244 6.02 8.93 -22.11
CA GLN A 244 6.57 8.81 -23.46
C GLN A 244 5.47 8.44 -24.48
N LYS A 245 4.52 7.59 -24.11
CA LYS A 245 3.45 7.13 -25.01
C LYS A 245 2.27 8.11 -25.11
N PHE A 246 1.82 8.67 -24.00
CA PHE A 246 0.60 9.48 -23.92
C PHE A 246 0.86 10.99 -23.88
N GLU A 247 2.13 11.42 -23.92
CA GLU A 247 2.60 12.79 -23.71
C GLU A 247 2.61 13.21 -22.23
N ASP A 248 3.48 14.16 -21.88
CA ASP A 248 3.77 14.52 -20.48
C ASP A 248 2.54 15.09 -19.75
N ASP A 249 1.74 15.90 -20.45
CA ASP A 249 0.55 16.55 -19.89
C ASP A 249 -0.60 15.56 -19.64
N SER A 250 -0.71 14.50 -20.44
CA SER A 250 -1.77 13.48 -20.33
C SER A 250 -1.60 12.53 -19.14
N VAL A 251 -0.43 12.51 -18.49
CA VAL A 251 -0.09 11.60 -17.40
C VAL A 251 0.36 12.39 -16.19
N LEU A 252 -0.29 12.21 -15.04
CA LEU A 252 0.11 12.82 -13.78
C LEU A 252 0.68 11.79 -12.80
N ALA A 253 1.95 11.95 -12.43
CA ALA A 253 2.60 11.14 -11.40
C ALA A 253 2.58 11.85 -10.04
N VAL A 254 1.77 11.34 -9.10
CA VAL A 254 1.59 11.92 -7.77
C VAL A 254 2.17 11.02 -6.69
N ASN A 255 3.21 11.52 -6.03
CA ASN A 255 3.75 10.86 -4.85
C ASN A 255 2.92 11.21 -3.62
N GLN A 256 3.00 10.38 -2.58
CA GLN A 256 2.41 10.68 -1.28
C GLN A 256 3.49 10.61 -0.22
N VAL A 257 3.49 11.54 0.72
CA VAL A 257 4.49 11.60 1.79
C VAL A 257 3.84 11.98 3.11
N VAL A 258 4.27 11.35 4.19
CA VAL A 258 3.86 11.75 5.54
C VAL A 258 4.93 12.71 6.07
N LEU A 259 4.52 13.94 6.38
CA LEU A 259 5.40 14.95 6.98
C LEU A 259 4.84 15.38 8.34
N PRO A 260 5.68 15.40 9.40
CA PRO A 260 5.29 15.99 10.67
C PRO A 260 4.88 17.46 10.49
N PRO A 261 3.83 17.96 11.16
CA PRO A 261 3.40 19.36 11.06
C PRO A 261 4.52 20.37 11.33
N GLN A 262 5.51 20.01 12.16
CA GLN A 262 6.65 20.85 12.47
C GLN A 262 7.49 21.18 11.22
N ASN A 263 7.54 20.27 10.24
CA ASN A 263 8.28 20.48 9.00
C ASN A 263 7.57 21.49 8.07
N LEU A 264 6.28 21.78 8.31
CA LEU A 264 5.51 22.77 7.55
C LEU A 264 5.57 24.17 8.17
N LEU A 265 5.93 24.32 9.44
CA LEU A 265 5.93 25.61 10.16
C LEU A 265 6.86 26.65 9.53
N SER A 266 7.98 26.23 8.95
CA SER A 266 8.97 27.09 8.29
C SER A 266 8.83 27.08 6.76
N SER A 267 7.65 26.72 6.24
CA SER A 267 7.38 26.58 4.81
C SER A 267 6.24 27.50 4.37
N PRO A 268 6.03 27.69 3.05
CA PRO A 268 4.86 28.39 2.52
C PRO A 268 3.51 27.78 2.93
N PHE A 269 3.52 26.58 3.53
CA PHE A 269 2.32 25.81 3.92
C PHE A 269 2.01 25.90 5.42
N ALA A 270 2.63 26.83 6.16
CA ALA A 270 2.46 26.95 7.61
C ALA A 270 0.99 27.12 8.06
N GLU A 271 0.17 27.81 7.24
CA GLU A 271 -1.26 28.03 7.51
C GLU A 271 -2.12 26.77 7.41
N VAL A 272 -1.62 25.73 6.75
CA VAL A 272 -2.32 24.46 6.49
C VAL A 272 -1.58 23.26 7.07
N LYS A 273 -0.71 23.51 8.06
CA LYS A 273 0.17 22.50 8.68
C LYS A 273 -0.55 21.28 9.28
N ASP A 274 -1.84 21.41 9.58
CA ASP A 274 -2.68 20.39 10.20
C ASP A 274 -3.68 19.79 9.19
N LYS A 275 -3.53 20.08 7.89
CA LYS A 275 -4.43 19.62 6.82
C LYS A 275 -3.64 18.89 5.75
N ASN A 276 -4.18 17.78 5.25
CA ASN A 276 -3.59 17.14 4.07
C ASN A 276 -3.69 18.08 2.87
N ILE A 277 -2.63 18.15 2.07
CA ILE A 277 -2.57 19.06 0.92
C ILE A 277 -2.04 18.38 -0.33
N PHE A 278 -2.62 18.74 -1.48
CA PHE A 278 -2.06 18.47 -2.80
C PHE A 278 -1.23 19.66 -3.24
N VAL A 279 -0.02 19.43 -3.72
CA VAL A 279 0.96 20.46 -4.10
C VAL A 279 1.66 20.05 -5.39
N ARG A 280 1.73 20.92 -6.39
CA ARG A 280 2.56 20.70 -7.59
C ARG A 280 4.03 20.70 -7.21
N SER A 281 4.83 19.85 -7.84
CA SER A 281 6.23 19.64 -7.47
C SER A 281 7.09 20.91 -7.52
N GLN A 282 6.79 21.84 -8.43
CA GLN A 282 7.46 23.15 -8.53
C GLN A 282 7.32 24.04 -7.29
N TYR A 283 6.31 23.81 -6.44
CA TYR A 283 6.09 24.55 -5.20
C TYR A 283 6.66 23.85 -3.96
N ILE A 284 7.25 22.65 -4.13
CA ILE A 284 7.83 21.88 -3.01
C ILE A 284 9.24 22.40 -2.69
N PRO A 285 9.48 22.97 -1.50
CA PRO A 285 10.79 23.52 -1.15
C PRO A 285 11.79 22.46 -0.66
N TRP A 286 11.35 21.23 -0.37
CA TRP A 286 12.15 20.21 0.28
C TRP A 286 12.87 19.30 -0.73
N LYS A 287 14.15 19.60 -1.01
CA LYS A 287 14.99 18.83 -1.95
C LYS A 287 15.10 17.34 -1.62
N ASN A 288 15.02 16.95 -0.34
CA ASN A 288 15.08 15.54 0.07
C ASN A 288 13.87 14.72 -0.41
N LEU A 289 12.77 15.36 -0.80
CA LEU A 289 11.63 14.70 -1.44
C LEU A 289 11.85 14.47 -2.94
N LYS A 290 12.92 15.02 -3.52
CA LYS A 290 13.26 14.96 -4.95
C LYS A 290 12.08 15.38 -5.84
N PRO A 291 11.56 16.62 -5.69
CA PRO A 291 10.38 17.07 -6.39
C PRO A 291 10.46 16.96 -7.91
N GLU A 292 11.67 17.05 -8.48
CA GLU A 292 11.93 16.85 -9.90
C GLU A 292 11.45 15.50 -10.46
N ASN A 293 11.35 14.47 -9.61
CA ASN A 293 10.99 13.11 -10.01
C ASN A 293 9.47 12.87 -10.13
N TYR A 294 8.64 13.83 -9.74
CA TYR A 294 7.19 13.70 -9.70
C TYR A 294 6.52 14.98 -10.22
N ASP A 295 5.24 14.90 -10.57
CA ASP A 295 4.46 16.07 -11.01
C ASP A 295 3.80 16.78 -9.83
N ALA A 296 3.43 16.03 -8.81
CA ALA A 296 2.81 16.55 -7.61
C ALA A 296 3.05 15.63 -6.40
N PHE A 297 2.70 16.15 -5.23
CA PHE A 297 2.74 15.45 -3.96
C PHE A 297 1.42 15.63 -3.22
N ILE A 298 0.98 14.57 -2.54
CA ILE A 298 0.07 14.70 -1.41
C ILE A 298 0.89 14.63 -0.13
N ILE A 299 0.81 15.70 0.66
CA ILE A 299 1.40 15.76 2.00
C ILE A 299 0.32 15.34 3.00
N ARG A 300 0.65 14.29 3.76
CA ARG A 300 -0.20 13.61 4.74
C ARG A 300 0.27 13.94 6.17
N HIS A 301 -0.68 14.09 7.08
CA HIS A 301 -0.41 14.35 8.51
C HIS A 301 -0.91 13.25 9.44
N GLU A 302 -1.48 12.18 8.90
CA GLU A 302 -2.02 11.09 9.70
C GLU A 302 -0.93 10.25 10.36
N VAL A 303 -1.28 9.67 11.51
CA VAL A 303 -0.39 8.79 12.26
C VAL A 303 -0.15 7.51 11.47
N PHE A 304 1.13 7.20 11.35
CA PHE A 304 1.59 6.04 10.63
C PHE A 304 1.40 4.75 11.46
N ILE A 305 0.54 3.83 11.00
CA ILE A 305 0.27 2.57 11.70
C ILE A 305 1.05 1.43 11.05
N PRO A 306 1.71 0.56 11.84
CA PRO A 306 2.32 -0.66 11.29
C PRO A 306 1.28 -1.53 10.58
N ARG A 307 1.72 -2.21 9.53
CA ARG A 307 0.97 -3.33 8.94
C ARG A 307 1.07 -4.57 9.82
N HIS A 308 0.11 -5.47 9.73
CA HIS A 308 0.06 -6.73 10.46
C HIS A 308 0.12 -7.90 9.46
N PRO A 309 1.31 -8.45 9.19
CA PRO A 309 1.48 -9.55 8.25
C PRO A 309 0.73 -10.81 8.68
N LEU A 310 0.16 -11.53 7.71
CA LEU A 310 -0.59 -12.76 7.95
C LEU A 310 0.28 -13.87 8.52
N TYR A 311 1.59 -13.86 8.24
CA TYR A 311 2.55 -14.78 8.86
C TYR A 311 2.74 -14.60 10.38
N LEU A 312 2.18 -13.54 10.98
CA LEU A 312 2.14 -13.31 12.42
C LEU A 312 0.76 -13.59 13.03
N ILE A 313 -0.18 -14.12 12.25
CA ILE A 313 -1.49 -14.55 12.72
C ILE A 313 -1.41 -16.02 13.10
N PHE A 314 -1.62 -16.31 14.37
CA PHE A 314 -1.49 -17.63 14.97
C PHE A 314 -2.72 -18.48 14.63
N SER A 315 -2.88 -18.81 13.35
CA SER A 315 -3.91 -19.72 12.85
C SER A 315 -3.27 -21.01 12.35
N ARG A 316 -3.99 -22.11 12.52
CA ARG A 316 -3.66 -23.39 11.90
C ARG A 316 -3.50 -23.27 10.39
N ARG A 317 -4.37 -22.54 9.70
CA ARG A 317 -4.31 -22.35 8.24
C ARG A 317 -3.02 -21.66 7.79
N VAL A 318 -2.48 -20.75 8.61
CA VAL A 318 -1.17 -20.10 8.33
C VAL A 318 -0.04 -21.10 8.41
N VAL A 319 -0.01 -21.97 9.44
CA VAL A 319 1.00 -23.03 9.58
C VAL A 319 0.94 -23.98 8.38
N GLU A 320 -0.24 -24.48 8.02
CA GLU A 320 -0.41 -25.38 6.87
C GLU A 320 0.02 -24.70 5.56
N SER A 321 -0.34 -23.43 5.36
CA SER A 321 0.07 -22.66 4.18
C SER A 321 1.58 -22.45 4.12
N CYS A 322 2.25 -22.10 5.24
CA CYS A 322 3.71 -22.00 5.31
C CYS A 322 4.38 -23.30 4.84
N LEU A 323 3.92 -24.47 5.33
CA LEU A 323 4.46 -25.76 4.93
C LEU A 323 4.26 -26.02 3.42
N LYS A 324 3.05 -25.78 2.92
CA LYS A 324 2.72 -25.93 1.50
C LYS A 324 3.59 -25.05 0.61
N LYS A 325 3.76 -23.77 0.97
CA LYS A 325 4.57 -22.82 0.21
C LYS A 325 6.06 -23.13 0.29
N MET A 326 6.58 -23.51 1.46
CA MET A 326 7.97 -23.98 1.58
C MET A 326 8.24 -25.18 0.68
N LYS A 327 7.32 -26.17 0.67
CA LYS A 327 7.44 -27.37 -0.17
C LYS A 327 7.40 -27.04 -1.66
N PHE A 328 6.57 -26.08 -2.06
CA PHE A 328 6.54 -25.59 -3.43
C PHE A 328 7.83 -24.88 -3.83
N LEU A 329 8.45 -24.12 -2.92
CA LEU A 329 9.64 -23.30 -3.20
C LEU A 329 10.95 -24.09 -3.16
N GLU A 330 11.01 -25.20 -2.41
CA GLU A 330 12.22 -26.00 -2.21
C GLU A 330 12.94 -26.42 -3.51
N PRO A 331 12.24 -26.87 -4.58
CA PRO A 331 12.90 -27.25 -5.84
C PRO A 331 13.54 -26.08 -6.60
N TYR A 332 13.24 -24.83 -6.24
CA TYR A 332 13.75 -23.63 -6.91
C TYR A 332 14.88 -22.94 -6.14
N LEU A 333 15.29 -23.50 -5.00
CA LEU A 333 16.45 -23.01 -4.27
C LEU A 333 17.76 -23.33 -5.04
N PRO A 334 18.78 -22.45 -5.01
CA PRO A 334 18.91 -21.24 -4.19
C PRO A 334 18.43 -19.95 -4.87
N GLY A 335 17.49 -20.02 -5.83
CA GLY A 335 16.98 -18.86 -6.56
C GLY A 335 16.54 -17.72 -5.62
N TYR A 336 16.85 -16.48 -6.00
CA TYR A 336 16.85 -15.33 -5.09
C TYR A 336 15.47 -15.07 -4.47
N GLN A 337 14.44 -14.99 -5.31
CA GLN A 337 13.08 -14.75 -4.84
C GLN A 337 12.53 -16.00 -4.13
N ALA A 338 12.79 -17.21 -4.66
CA ALA A 338 12.39 -18.45 -4.00
C ALA A 338 12.94 -18.53 -2.56
N LYS A 339 14.22 -18.18 -2.37
CA LYS A 339 14.85 -18.14 -1.05
C LYS A 339 14.20 -17.12 -0.12
N GLN A 340 13.91 -15.91 -0.58
CA GLN A 340 13.26 -14.90 0.26
C GLN A 340 11.90 -15.36 0.78
N TYR A 341 11.04 -15.90 -0.09
CA TYR A 341 9.71 -16.35 0.30
C TYR A 341 9.74 -17.64 1.13
N TYR A 342 10.73 -18.51 0.88
CA TYR A 342 10.99 -19.68 1.71
C TYR A 342 11.40 -19.25 3.13
N ASP A 343 12.33 -18.31 3.25
CA ASP A 343 12.82 -17.81 4.55
C ASP A 343 11.70 -17.08 5.33
N ILE A 344 10.80 -16.35 4.65
CA ILE A 344 9.62 -15.74 5.33
C ILE A 344 8.73 -16.83 5.95
N ALA A 345 8.35 -17.86 5.18
CA ALA A 345 7.50 -18.93 5.68
C ALA A 345 8.18 -19.73 6.80
N LEU A 346 9.47 -20.04 6.65
CA LEU A 346 10.27 -20.72 7.68
C LEU A 346 10.35 -19.88 8.96
N ASN A 347 10.66 -18.59 8.86
CA ASN A 347 10.76 -17.70 10.02
C ASN A 347 9.42 -17.53 10.73
N ALA A 348 8.31 -17.55 9.98
CA ALA A 348 6.97 -17.56 10.56
C ALA A 348 6.72 -18.82 11.40
N LEU A 349 7.03 -20.01 10.86
CA LEU A 349 6.91 -21.27 11.60
C LEU A 349 7.78 -21.27 12.86
N LYS A 350 9.03 -20.81 12.77
CA LYS A 350 9.93 -20.69 13.93
C LYS A 350 9.35 -19.78 15.00
N PHE A 351 8.86 -18.60 14.60
CA PHE A 351 8.28 -17.65 15.53
C PHE A 351 7.01 -18.18 16.19
N MET A 352 6.05 -18.71 15.41
CA MET A 352 4.78 -19.20 15.94
C MET A 352 4.95 -20.39 16.89
N THR A 353 5.87 -21.31 16.57
CA THR A 353 5.98 -22.60 17.28
C THR A 353 7.10 -22.64 18.32
N GLY A 354 8.07 -21.71 18.25
CA GLY A 354 9.32 -21.77 19.01
C GLY A 354 10.23 -22.95 18.61
N LYS A 355 9.95 -23.64 17.49
CA LYS A 355 10.75 -24.77 17.00
C LYS A 355 11.70 -24.34 15.89
N ASN A 356 12.81 -25.05 15.73
CA ASN A 356 13.85 -24.75 14.74
C ASN A 356 14.28 -26.00 13.99
N PHE A 357 13.38 -26.55 13.16
CA PHE A 357 13.70 -27.69 12.31
C PHE A 357 14.41 -27.27 11.03
N LYS A 358 15.30 -28.14 10.54
CA LYS A 358 16.12 -27.89 9.34
C LYS A 358 15.43 -28.29 8.04
N THR A 359 14.53 -29.28 8.07
CA THR A 359 13.87 -29.82 6.88
C THR A 359 12.36 -29.64 6.94
N ILE A 360 11.72 -29.54 5.77
CA ILE A 360 10.25 -29.48 5.65
C ILE A 360 9.62 -30.75 6.21
N LYS A 361 10.24 -31.91 5.97
CA LYS A 361 9.76 -33.20 6.47
C LYS A 361 9.67 -33.24 8.00
N ASP A 362 10.66 -32.67 8.69
CA ASP A 362 10.65 -32.57 10.16
C ASP A 362 9.51 -31.67 10.65
N TRP A 363 9.29 -30.54 9.97
CA TRP A 363 8.17 -29.65 10.23
C TRP A 363 6.81 -30.35 10.04
N GLU A 364 6.61 -31.04 8.92
CA GLU A 364 5.38 -31.80 8.65
C GLU A 364 5.15 -32.90 9.68
N ASN A 365 6.20 -33.64 10.07
CA ASN A 365 6.13 -34.70 11.07
C ASN A 365 5.78 -34.15 12.46
N TRP A 366 6.41 -33.05 12.87
CA TRP A 366 6.10 -32.40 14.13
C TRP A 366 4.64 -31.91 14.13
N TYR A 367 4.22 -31.25 13.05
CA TYR A 367 2.87 -30.70 12.93
C TYR A 367 1.79 -31.80 12.98
N LYS A 368 1.98 -32.92 12.27
CA LYS A 368 1.05 -34.07 12.30
C LYS A 368 0.89 -34.67 13.70
N LYS A 369 1.95 -34.66 14.52
CA LYS A 369 1.94 -35.25 15.87
C LYS A 369 1.36 -34.32 16.93
N ASN A 370 1.51 -33.00 16.77
CA ASN A 370 1.21 -32.02 17.82
C ASN A 370 -0.01 -31.13 17.49
N GLY A 371 -0.38 -31.02 16.21
CA GLY A 371 -1.33 -30.01 15.76
C GLY A 371 -0.82 -28.58 15.99
N PHE A 372 -1.73 -27.61 15.95
CA PHE A 372 -1.46 -26.23 16.34
C PHE A 372 -2.75 -25.54 16.79
N ASP A 373 -2.83 -25.13 18.07
CA ASP A 373 -3.84 -24.20 18.59
C ASP A 373 -3.14 -22.88 18.88
N GLY A 374 -3.27 -21.94 17.93
CA GLY A 374 -2.52 -20.70 18.00
C GLY A 374 -2.97 -19.77 19.14
N LEU A 375 -4.25 -19.79 19.53
CA LEU A 375 -4.72 -19.00 20.68
C LEU A 375 -4.17 -19.57 21.99
N ALA A 376 -4.14 -20.89 22.15
CA ALA A 376 -3.50 -21.53 23.31
C ALA A 376 -1.98 -21.28 23.33
N ARG A 377 -1.34 -21.24 22.16
CA ARG A 377 0.09 -20.92 22.04
C ARG A 377 0.43 -19.52 22.55
N LEU A 378 -0.43 -18.52 22.31
CA LEU A 378 -0.23 -17.16 22.83
C LEU A 378 -0.26 -17.10 24.36
N ASP A 379 -1.01 -18.00 25.01
CA ASP A 379 -1.15 -18.09 26.46
C ASP A 379 -0.04 -18.92 27.14
N ALA A 380 0.80 -19.61 26.35
CA ALA A 380 1.81 -20.50 26.89
C ALA A 380 3.01 -19.73 27.49
N GLU A 381 3.41 -20.07 28.73
CA GLU A 381 4.53 -19.40 29.42
C GLU A 381 5.85 -19.51 28.64
N ASP A 382 6.10 -20.67 28.03
CA ASP A 382 7.29 -20.90 27.22
C ASP A 382 7.32 -20.05 25.94
N PHE A 383 6.15 -19.64 25.42
CA PHE A 383 6.07 -18.70 24.31
C PHE A 383 6.47 -17.29 24.74
N ALA A 384 5.97 -16.82 25.88
CA ALA A 384 6.32 -15.51 26.43
C ALA A 384 7.84 -15.40 26.67
N GLU A 385 8.44 -16.47 27.19
CA GLU A 385 9.89 -16.61 27.39
C GLU A 385 10.66 -16.62 26.06
N PHE A 386 10.14 -17.33 25.05
CA PHE A 386 10.72 -17.33 23.70
C PHE A 386 10.74 -15.92 23.09
N VAL A 387 9.64 -15.18 23.17
CA VAL A 387 9.56 -13.80 22.63
C VAL A 387 10.51 -12.86 23.38
N PHE A 388 10.63 -13.01 24.71
CA PHE A 388 11.61 -12.25 25.50
C PHE A 388 13.03 -12.53 25.03
N THR A 389 13.40 -13.81 24.90
CA THR A 389 14.76 -14.24 24.52
C THR A 389 15.12 -13.73 23.13
N ASP A 390 14.23 -13.93 22.15
CA ASP A 390 14.42 -13.43 20.78
C ASP A 390 14.58 -11.90 20.74
N TYR A 391 13.81 -11.16 21.55
CA TYR A 391 13.99 -9.72 21.68
C TYR A 391 15.30 -9.35 22.36
N TYR A 392 15.64 -9.97 23.48
CA TYR A 392 16.83 -9.70 24.29
C TYR A 392 18.10 -9.87 23.45
N GLU A 393 18.21 -11.01 22.74
CA GLU A 393 19.37 -11.34 21.91
C GLU A 393 19.51 -10.41 20.70
N ASN A 394 18.40 -9.82 20.22
CA ASN A 394 18.35 -9.06 18.98
C ASN A 394 17.84 -7.62 19.14
N TYR A 395 17.88 -7.04 20.35
CA TYR A 395 17.22 -5.74 20.61
C TYR A 395 17.76 -4.58 19.75
N LYS A 396 19.05 -4.64 19.39
CA LYS A 396 19.69 -3.67 18.48
C LYS A 396 19.24 -3.85 17.02
N ASN A 397 18.73 -5.02 16.65
CA ASN A 397 18.25 -5.30 15.30
C ASN A 397 16.90 -4.62 15.05
N PRO A 398 16.81 -3.63 14.13
CA PRO A 398 15.55 -2.95 13.83
C PRO A 398 14.46 -3.89 13.33
N SER A 399 14.83 -5.00 12.66
CA SER A 399 13.88 -5.98 12.14
C SER A 399 13.14 -6.73 13.26
N THR A 400 13.83 -7.04 14.37
CA THR A 400 13.22 -7.70 15.53
C THR A 400 12.21 -6.77 16.20
N ARG A 401 12.60 -5.50 16.47
CA ARG A 401 11.69 -4.49 17.02
C ARG A 401 10.47 -4.28 16.12
N ARG A 402 10.69 -4.17 14.81
CA ARG A 402 9.60 -4.03 13.83
C ARG A 402 8.67 -5.24 13.84
N ARG A 403 9.19 -6.47 13.96
CA ARG A 403 8.38 -7.69 14.07
C ARG A 403 7.48 -7.65 15.31
N LEU A 404 7.98 -7.23 16.47
CA LEU A 404 7.17 -7.11 17.69
C LEU A 404 6.07 -6.05 17.56
N VAL A 405 6.38 -4.92 16.92
CA VAL A 405 5.39 -3.88 16.62
C VAL A 405 4.29 -4.43 15.72
N MET A 406 4.67 -5.14 14.64
CA MET A 406 3.74 -5.81 13.72
C MET A 406 2.98 -6.99 14.37
N PHE A 407 3.50 -7.54 15.45
CA PHE A 407 2.85 -8.61 16.22
C PHE A 407 1.80 -8.07 17.20
N GLY A 408 1.87 -6.78 17.55
CA GLY A 408 0.89 -6.11 18.39
C GLY A 408 1.43 -5.45 19.65
N PHE A 409 2.75 -5.36 19.86
CA PHE A 409 3.31 -4.64 21.01
C PHE A 409 3.10 -3.11 20.92
N GLY A 410 2.83 -2.58 19.72
CA GLY A 410 2.60 -1.16 19.49
C GLY A 410 3.86 -0.34 19.17
N PRO A 411 3.69 0.91 18.69
CA PRO A 411 4.79 1.71 18.17
C PRO A 411 5.82 2.13 19.22
N GLY A 412 5.44 2.18 20.51
CA GLY A 412 6.36 2.50 21.61
C GLY A 412 7.59 1.58 21.69
N MET A 413 7.47 0.32 21.22
CA MET A 413 8.60 -0.62 21.15
C MET A 413 9.72 -0.17 20.20
N MET A 414 9.44 0.71 19.24
CA MET A 414 10.47 1.26 18.37
C MET A 414 11.38 2.26 19.10
N ALA A 415 10.89 2.89 20.17
CA ALA A 415 11.60 3.92 20.93
C ALA A 415 12.38 3.37 22.13
N VAL A 416 12.23 2.07 22.44
CA VAL A 416 12.92 1.43 23.57
C VAL A 416 14.40 1.25 23.23
N ASN A 417 15.26 1.96 23.95
CA ASN A 417 16.73 1.88 23.82
C ASN A 417 17.37 0.93 24.85
N ASN A 418 16.64 0.57 25.91
CA ASN A 418 17.11 -0.30 26.98
C ASN A 418 16.26 -1.57 27.05
N ILE A 419 16.90 -2.71 27.27
CA ILE A 419 16.19 -3.98 27.42
C ILE A 419 15.50 -3.99 28.79
N PRO A 420 14.19 -4.30 28.87
CA PRO A 420 13.54 -4.49 30.15
C PRO A 420 14.15 -5.69 30.87
N GLU A 421 14.25 -5.62 32.19
CA GLU A 421 14.61 -6.78 33.00
C GLU A 421 13.62 -7.92 32.77
N LYS A 422 14.11 -9.16 32.79
CA LYS A 422 13.29 -10.37 32.57
C LYS A 422 12.08 -10.43 33.50
N ARG A 423 12.27 -10.05 34.76
CA ARG A 423 11.19 -9.99 35.76
C ARG A 423 10.11 -8.98 35.34
N TYR A 424 10.51 -7.77 34.97
CA TYR A 424 9.58 -6.75 34.47
C TYR A 424 8.84 -7.20 33.20
N TRP A 425 9.53 -7.91 32.29
CA TRP A 425 8.89 -8.50 31.12
C TRP A 425 7.76 -9.45 31.51
N LYS A 426 8.04 -10.41 32.40
CA LYS A 426 7.08 -11.45 32.80
C LYS A 426 5.93 -10.89 33.63
N GLU A 427 6.23 -10.01 34.59
CA GLU A 427 5.25 -9.56 35.59
C GLU A 427 4.45 -8.33 35.15
N VAL A 428 4.99 -7.51 34.24
CA VAL A 428 4.39 -6.22 33.87
C VAL A 428 4.13 -6.12 32.37
N LEU A 429 5.18 -6.22 31.54
CA LEU A 429 5.06 -5.88 30.12
C LEU A 429 4.20 -6.91 29.36
N TRP A 430 4.48 -8.21 29.52
CA TRP A 430 3.76 -9.27 28.82
C TRP A 430 2.27 -9.30 29.17
N PRO A 431 1.86 -9.27 30.47
CA PRO A 431 0.45 -9.17 30.84
C PRO A 431 -0.27 -7.95 30.26
N GLN A 432 0.42 -6.82 30.09
CA GLN A 432 -0.15 -5.60 29.50
C GLN A 432 -0.36 -5.71 27.99
N VAL A 433 0.59 -6.30 27.25
CA VAL A 433 0.50 -6.38 25.78
C VAL A 433 -0.27 -7.60 25.28
N LEU A 434 -0.30 -8.69 26.05
CA LEU A 434 -0.92 -9.95 25.64
C LEU A 434 -2.40 -9.79 25.24
N PRO A 435 -3.27 -9.06 25.99
CA PRO A 435 -4.66 -8.84 25.57
C PRO A 435 -4.77 -8.21 24.17
N ARG A 436 -3.91 -7.24 23.88
CA ARG A 436 -3.86 -6.57 22.57
C ARG A 436 -3.42 -7.53 21.46
N ILE A 437 -2.40 -8.34 21.71
CA ILE A 437 -1.89 -9.35 20.77
C ILE A 437 -2.94 -10.42 20.51
N LYS A 438 -3.61 -10.92 21.56
CA LYS A 438 -4.70 -11.91 21.46
C LYS A 438 -5.87 -11.37 20.67
N LEU A 439 -6.27 -10.12 20.90
CA LEU A 439 -7.35 -9.51 20.14
C LEU A 439 -6.97 -9.38 18.66
N LEU A 440 -5.78 -8.88 18.34
CA LEU A 440 -5.30 -8.76 16.96
C LEU A 440 -5.24 -10.13 16.25
N ASN A 441 -4.69 -11.14 16.92
CA ASN A 441 -4.63 -12.50 16.39
C ASN A 441 -6.03 -13.08 16.18
N SER A 442 -6.95 -12.84 17.11
CA SER A 442 -8.34 -13.28 16.97
C SER A 442 -9.01 -12.60 15.79
N ILE A 443 -8.79 -11.29 15.58
CA ILE A 443 -9.26 -10.59 14.38
C ILE A 443 -8.72 -11.29 13.14
N GLY A 444 -7.41 -11.53 13.07
CA GLY A 444 -6.82 -12.25 11.93
C GLY A 444 -7.39 -13.64 11.73
N ILE A 445 -7.53 -14.45 12.78
CA ILE A 445 -8.14 -15.78 12.70
C ILE A 445 -9.59 -15.69 12.21
N ASN A 446 -10.36 -14.69 12.63
CA ASN A 446 -11.73 -14.50 12.16
C ASN A 446 -11.80 -14.24 10.64
N TRP A 447 -10.77 -13.61 10.06
CA TRP A 447 -10.62 -13.46 8.61
C TRP A 447 -10.21 -14.76 7.92
N ILE A 448 -9.12 -15.37 8.35
CA ILE A 448 -8.41 -16.39 7.55
C ILE A 448 -8.48 -17.81 8.11
N GLY A 449 -8.89 -18.01 9.37
CA GLY A 449 -8.87 -19.32 10.02
C GLY A 449 -9.86 -20.33 9.44
N TYR A 450 -9.78 -21.58 9.87
CA TYR A 450 -10.84 -22.55 9.59
C TYR A 450 -12.13 -22.19 10.34
N ALA A 451 -13.27 -22.74 9.91
CA ALA A 451 -14.58 -22.43 10.49
C ALA A 451 -14.61 -22.49 12.04
N TYR A 452 -14.07 -23.57 12.63
CA TYR A 452 -14.01 -23.72 14.08
C TYR A 452 -13.08 -22.69 14.76
N GLU A 453 -11.96 -22.31 14.11
CA GLU A 453 -11.06 -21.27 14.63
C GLU A 453 -11.74 -19.90 14.59
N LYS A 454 -12.47 -19.60 13.50
CA LYS A 454 -13.25 -18.37 13.34
C LYS A 454 -14.29 -18.22 14.44
N GLU A 455 -15.03 -19.28 14.75
CA GLU A 455 -16.01 -19.27 15.85
C GLU A 455 -15.37 -18.98 17.21
N LYS A 456 -14.24 -19.65 17.53
CA LYS A 456 -13.49 -19.42 18.77
C LYS A 456 -12.97 -17.99 18.85
N ALA A 457 -12.40 -17.50 17.76
CA ALA A 457 -11.87 -16.15 17.65
C ALA A 457 -12.97 -15.09 17.80
N LYS A 458 -14.12 -15.27 17.15
CA LYS A 458 -15.26 -14.34 17.26
C LYS A 458 -15.77 -14.21 18.68
N LYS A 459 -15.95 -15.33 19.39
CA LYS A 459 -16.34 -15.33 20.82
C LYS A 459 -15.33 -14.55 21.66
N LEU A 460 -14.03 -14.74 21.41
CA LEU A 460 -12.98 -14.03 22.13
C LEU A 460 -13.00 -12.52 21.83
N ILE A 461 -13.13 -12.13 20.56
CA ILE A 461 -13.25 -10.73 20.16
C ILE A 461 -14.43 -10.06 20.86
N GLU A 462 -15.63 -10.66 20.82
CA GLU A 462 -16.84 -10.12 21.46
C GLU A 462 -16.66 -10.03 22.98
N SER A 463 -16.00 -11.01 23.60
CA SER A 463 -15.73 -11.00 25.05
C SER A 463 -14.79 -9.86 25.49
N ILE A 464 -13.78 -9.53 24.67
CA ILE A 464 -12.78 -8.48 24.95
C ILE A 464 -13.36 -7.10 24.64
N THR A 465 -13.98 -6.95 23.46
CA THR A 465 -14.43 -5.65 22.96
C THR A 465 -15.78 -5.23 23.51
N LYS A 466 -16.59 -6.18 24.00
CA LYS A 466 -18.01 -6.01 24.33
C LYS A 466 -18.84 -5.45 23.17
N LYS A 467 -18.37 -5.66 21.93
CA LYS A 467 -18.98 -5.17 20.70
C LYS A 467 -19.15 -6.31 19.71
N ARG A 468 -20.24 -6.24 18.94
CA ARG A 468 -20.49 -7.08 17.79
C ARG A 468 -20.59 -6.20 16.57
N PHE A 469 -19.66 -6.36 15.65
CA PHE A 469 -19.66 -5.64 14.38
C PHE A 469 -20.30 -6.52 13.30
N SER A 470 -20.86 -5.88 12.28
CA SER A 470 -21.51 -6.60 11.17
C SER A 470 -20.49 -7.10 10.14
N ARG A 471 -19.31 -6.46 10.08
CA ARG A 471 -18.22 -6.80 9.15
C ARG A 471 -16.90 -7.07 9.85
N GLU A 472 -16.09 -7.92 9.24
CA GLU A 472 -14.79 -8.33 9.79
C GLU A 472 -13.76 -7.18 9.81
N ASP A 473 -13.84 -6.21 8.89
CA ASP A 473 -12.89 -5.08 8.81
C ASP A 473 -13.08 -4.06 9.94
N GLU A 474 -14.30 -3.95 10.45
CA GLU A 474 -14.63 -3.01 11.53
C GLU A 474 -13.91 -3.36 12.83
N TYR A 475 -13.65 -4.65 13.08
CA TYR A 475 -12.85 -5.07 14.22
C TYR A 475 -11.39 -4.59 14.12
N LEU A 476 -10.79 -4.62 12.93
CA LEU A 476 -9.41 -4.15 12.72
C LEU A 476 -9.33 -2.62 12.85
N LYS A 477 -10.28 -1.90 12.25
CA LYS A 477 -10.42 -0.44 12.40
C LYS A 477 -10.61 -0.05 13.88
N PHE A 478 -11.45 -0.78 14.61
CA PHE A 478 -11.64 -0.61 16.06
C PHE A 478 -10.34 -0.84 16.84
N TRP A 479 -9.63 -1.94 16.57
CA TRP A 479 -8.35 -2.25 17.24
C TRP A 479 -7.33 -1.13 17.03
N ARG A 480 -7.20 -0.59 15.81
CA ARG A 480 -6.26 0.50 15.53
C ARG A 480 -6.69 1.80 16.20
N LYS A 481 -7.97 2.14 16.20
CA LYS A 481 -8.48 3.33 16.91
C LYS A 481 -8.19 3.24 18.42
N TYR A 482 -8.46 2.09 19.03
CA TYR A 482 -8.31 1.90 20.48
C TYR A 482 -6.84 1.81 20.93
N PHE A 483 -6.01 1.04 20.22
CA PHE A 483 -4.63 0.74 20.67
C PHE A 483 -3.54 1.56 19.96
N CYS A 484 -3.83 2.19 18.83
CA CYS A 484 -2.88 3.02 18.09
C CYS A 484 -3.27 4.50 18.09
N GLN A 485 -4.41 4.87 18.70
CA GLN A 485 -4.93 6.25 18.76
C GLN A 485 -5.03 6.95 17.40
N ALA A 486 -5.25 6.17 16.34
CA ALA A 486 -5.37 6.72 15.01
C ALA A 486 -6.81 7.12 14.70
N SER A 487 -6.94 8.29 14.07
CA SER A 487 -8.19 8.78 13.50
C SER A 487 -8.59 7.90 12.31
N TYR A 488 -9.58 7.03 12.52
CA TYR A 488 -10.30 6.31 11.48
C TYR A 488 -11.64 6.97 11.25
#